data_AF-A0AAJ2G321-F1
#
_entry.id   AF-A0AAJ2G321-F1
#
_cell.length_a   1.000
_cell.length_b   1.000
_cell.length_c   1.000
_cell.angle_alpha   90.00
_cell.angle_beta   90.00
_cell.angle_gamma   90.00
#
_symmetry.space_group_name_H-M   'P 1'
#
loop_
_entity.id
_entity.type
_entity.pdbx_description
1 polymer ?
#
loop_
_entity_poly.entity_id
_entity_poly.type
_entity_poly.pdbx_seq_one_letter_code
_entity_poly.pdbx_strand_id
1 'polypeptide(L)'
;MKAFAQPGSNLKSKFNHIAMGSNFSIVLSARKGLHTKVFYDFAEAIKMPERRLAAIMNVSARTISNYKEAQKPLEPLYGEHLLKLIALFEKGEEFFGTIDEFNYWLQKPFWNSTEKPSDWLTTGGGVDFLSEELDKMAEGYPA
;
A
#
# COMPACT_ATOMS: atom_id res chain seq x y z
N MET A 1 31.19 11.16 -0.95
CA MET A 1 30.62 10.48 0.23
C MET A 1 29.10 10.63 0.16
N LYS A 2 28.37 9.60 -0.27
CA LYS A 2 26.91 9.61 -0.17
C LYS A 2 26.59 9.33 1.30
N ALA A 3 25.89 10.25 1.95
CA ALA A 3 25.37 10.04 3.29
C ALA A 3 24.40 8.86 3.24
N PHE A 4 24.75 7.77 3.91
CA PHE A 4 23.79 6.74 4.26
C PHE A 4 22.79 7.39 5.21
N ALA A 5 21.54 7.51 4.77
CA ALA A 5 20.45 7.83 5.66
C ALA A 5 20.43 6.77 6.77
N GLN A 6 20.50 7.22 8.03
CA GLN A 6 20.22 6.39 9.20
C GLN A 6 18.86 5.68 9.00
N PRO A 7 18.70 4.42 9.46
CA PRO A 7 17.53 3.61 9.15
C PRO A 7 16.31 4.16 9.90
N GLY A 8 15.62 5.13 9.31
CA GLY A 8 14.20 5.33 9.58
C GLY A 8 13.51 4.00 9.28
N SER A 9 12.66 3.51 10.19
CA SER A 9 11.93 2.27 10.00
C SER A 9 11.14 2.33 8.68
N ASN A 10 11.65 1.68 7.65
CA ASN A 10 10.97 1.57 6.36
C ASN A 10 9.76 0.63 6.48
N LEU A 11 8.81 0.73 5.55
CA LEU A 11 7.58 -0.07 5.58
C LEU A 11 7.87 -1.57 5.69
N LYS A 12 8.87 -2.04 4.94
CA LYS A 12 9.32 -3.44 4.95
C LYS A 12 9.65 -3.94 6.35
N SER A 13 10.32 -3.12 7.16
CA SER A 13 10.62 -3.46 8.55
C SER A 13 9.36 -3.48 9.45
N LYS A 14 8.41 -2.57 9.23
CA LYS A 14 7.17 -2.44 10.01
C LYS A 14 6.22 -3.62 9.79
N PHE A 15 6.16 -4.15 8.56
CA PHE A 15 5.23 -5.21 8.17
C PHE A 15 5.89 -6.58 7.90
N ASN A 16 7.17 -6.76 8.25
CA ASN A 16 7.92 -8.02 8.04
C ASN A 16 7.30 -9.28 8.66
N HIS A 17 6.41 -9.12 9.64
CA HIS A 17 5.70 -10.20 10.31
C HIS A 17 4.53 -10.75 9.47
N ILE A 18 4.19 -10.09 8.36
CA ILE A 18 3.12 -10.48 7.44
C ILE A 18 3.74 -11.01 6.15
N ALA A 19 3.32 -12.21 5.72
CA ALA A 19 3.84 -12.81 4.50
C ALA A 19 3.21 -12.17 3.25
N MET A 20 3.97 -11.32 2.56
CA MET A 20 3.54 -10.58 1.37
C MET A 20 4.47 -10.78 0.15
N GLY A 21 5.37 -11.76 0.19
CA GLY A 21 6.38 -11.99 -0.86
C GLY A 21 5.83 -12.51 -2.20
N SER A 22 4.56 -12.90 -2.28
CA SER A 22 3.89 -13.25 -3.53
C SER A 22 2.37 -13.03 -3.45
N ASN A 23 1.70 -12.97 -4.60
CA ASN A 23 0.23 -12.92 -4.64
C ASN A 23 -0.42 -14.08 -3.86
N PHE A 24 0.17 -15.28 -3.93
CA PHE A 24 -0.29 -16.42 -3.16
C PHE A 24 -0.17 -16.19 -1.65
N SER A 25 0.97 -15.66 -1.17
CA SER A 25 1.14 -15.39 0.26
C SER A 25 0.22 -14.28 0.76
N ILE A 26 -0.01 -13.25 -0.05
CA ILE A 26 -0.97 -12.17 0.23
C ILE A 26 -2.37 -12.75 0.43
N VAL A 27 -2.85 -13.57 -0.52
CA VAL A 27 -4.17 -14.22 -0.44
C VAL A 27 -4.27 -15.10 0.82
N LEU A 28 -3.24 -15.90 1.11
CA LEU A 28 -3.24 -16.73 2.32
C LEU A 28 -3.25 -15.91 3.61
N SER A 29 -2.45 -14.83 3.68
CA SER A 29 -2.40 -13.92 4.83
C SER A 29 -3.76 -13.24 5.06
N ALA A 30 -4.40 -12.76 4.00
CA ALA A 30 -5.72 -12.15 4.07
C ALA A 30 -6.80 -13.13 4.53
N ARG A 31 -6.77 -14.39 4.05
CA ARG A 31 -7.72 -15.44 4.45
C ARG A 31 -7.60 -15.87 5.91
N LYS A 32 -6.44 -15.71 6.54
CA LYS A 32 -6.25 -15.95 7.99
C LYS A 32 -6.93 -14.89 8.86
N GLY A 33 -7.32 -13.76 8.27
CA GLY A 33 -7.85 -12.60 8.97
C GLY A 33 -6.72 -11.64 9.34
N LEU A 34 -6.88 -10.38 8.93
CA LEU A 34 -5.89 -9.33 9.18
C LEU A 34 -6.36 -8.44 10.33
N HIS A 35 -5.53 -8.29 11.36
CA HIS A 35 -5.89 -7.43 12.50
C HIS A 35 -6.07 -5.98 12.04
N THR A 36 -7.15 -5.33 12.46
CA THR A 36 -7.51 -3.96 12.02
C THR A 36 -6.43 -2.93 12.33
N LYS A 37 -5.62 -3.14 13.37
CA LYS A 37 -4.42 -2.32 13.66
C LYS A 37 -3.51 -2.12 12.44
N VAL A 38 -3.39 -3.11 11.55
CA VAL A 38 -2.55 -3.02 10.35
C VAL A 38 -2.99 -1.86 9.44
N PHE A 39 -4.30 -1.59 9.34
CA PHE A 39 -4.82 -0.45 8.59
C PHE A 39 -4.30 0.89 9.16
N TYR A 40 -4.38 1.06 10.48
CA TYR A 40 -3.98 2.29 11.16
C TYR A 40 -2.46 2.49 11.10
N ASP A 41 -1.72 1.42 11.36
CA ASP A 41 -0.27 1.39 11.28
C ASP A 41 0.22 1.75 9.87
N PHE A 42 -0.50 1.28 8.85
CA PHE A 42 -0.20 1.60 7.45
C PHE A 42 -0.54 3.04 7.12
N ALA A 43 -1.75 3.51 7.44
CA ALA A 43 -2.18 4.90 7.21
C ALA A 43 -1.18 5.91 7.79
N GLU A 44 -0.75 5.68 9.03
CA GLU A 44 0.28 6.48 9.70
C GLU A 44 1.62 6.44 8.95
N ALA A 45 2.09 5.23 8.59
CA ALA A 45 3.40 5.05 7.96
C ALA A 45 3.48 5.72 6.58
N ILE A 46 2.38 5.72 5.82
CA ILE A 46 2.33 6.35 4.49
C ILE A 46 1.90 7.83 4.54
N LYS A 47 1.73 8.40 5.74
CA LYS A 47 1.26 9.78 5.98
C LYS A 47 -0.08 10.09 5.30
N MET A 48 -0.98 9.09 5.26
CA MET A 48 -2.29 9.22 4.63
C MET A 48 -3.39 9.30 5.71
N PRO A 49 -4.33 10.25 5.61
CA PRO A 49 -5.47 10.28 6.51
C PRO A 49 -6.27 8.97 6.42
N GLU A 50 -6.65 8.40 7.58
CA GLU A 50 -7.43 7.16 7.65
C GLU A 50 -8.69 7.20 6.78
N ARG A 51 -9.39 8.34 6.74
CA ARG A 51 -10.58 8.52 5.90
C ARG A 51 -10.28 8.34 4.41
N ARG A 52 -9.10 8.77 3.96
CA ARG A 52 -8.66 8.63 2.58
C ARG A 52 -8.28 7.18 2.28
N LEU A 53 -7.53 6.52 3.17
CA LEU A 53 -7.18 5.10 3.00
C LEU A 53 -8.44 4.21 2.99
N ALA A 54 -9.40 4.48 3.88
CA ALA A 54 -10.67 3.77 3.90
C ALA A 54 -11.43 3.96 2.57
N ALA A 55 -11.49 5.18 2.05
CA ALA A 55 -12.11 5.46 0.76
C ALA A 55 -11.42 4.74 -0.40
N ILE A 56 -10.08 4.67 -0.42
CA ILE A 56 -9.32 3.86 -1.38
C ILE A 56 -9.72 2.39 -1.27
N MET A 57 -9.86 1.87 -0.07
CA MET A 57 -10.30 0.49 0.16
C MET A 57 -11.81 0.26 -0.06
N ASN A 58 -12.53 1.24 -0.59
CA ASN A 58 -13.99 1.21 -0.79
C ASN A 58 -14.78 0.85 0.48
N VAL A 59 -14.32 1.31 1.64
CA VAL A 59 -14.98 1.15 2.94
C VAL A 59 -15.09 2.47 3.67
N SER A 60 -16.10 2.60 4.53
CA SER A 60 -16.19 3.79 5.36
C SER A 60 -15.19 3.72 6.52
N ALA A 61 -14.62 4.86 6.92
CA ALA A 61 -13.78 4.94 8.13
C ALA A 61 -14.56 4.47 9.39
N ARG A 62 -15.88 4.67 9.41
CA ARG A 62 -16.76 4.16 10.48
C ARG A 62 -16.78 2.63 10.50
N THR A 63 -16.85 1.97 9.34
CA THR A 63 -16.81 0.51 9.25
C THR A 63 -15.50 -0.03 9.82
N ILE A 64 -14.36 0.57 9.45
CA ILE A 64 -13.05 0.19 10.00
C ILE A 64 -12.97 0.41 11.51
N SER A 65 -13.50 1.54 12.02
CA SER A 65 -13.57 1.81 13.47
C SER A 65 -14.41 0.76 14.19
N ASN A 66 -15.60 0.43 13.68
CA ASN A 66 -16.46 -0.59 14.26
C ASN A 66 -15.75 -1.95 14.32
N TYR A 67 -14.98 -2.31 13.29
CA TYR A 67 -14.22 -3.57 13.27
C TYR A 67 -13.12 -3.55 14.34
N LYS A 68 -12.44 -2.41 14.51
CA LYS A 68 -11.44 -2.22 15.57
C LYS A 68 -12.06 -2.37 16.96
N GLU A 69 -13.17 -1.68 17.23
CA GLU A 69 -13.88 -1.73 18.51
C GLU A 69 -14.39 -3.13 18.85
N ALA A 70 -14.91 -3.85 17.86
CA ALA A 70 -15.37 -5.22 18.01
C ALA A 70 -14.24 -6.26 18.00
N GLN A 71 -12.96 -5.84 17.90
CA GLN A 71 -11.80 -6.72 17.69
C GLN A 71 -11.98 -7.71 16.53
N LYS A 72 -12.78 -7.33 15.53
CA LYS A 72 -13.04 -8.13 14.33
C LYS A 72 -11.88 -7.94 13.35
N PRO A 73 -11.28 -9.02 12.82
CA PRO A 73 -10.30 -8.89 11.75
C PRO A 73 -10.97 -8.36 10.47
N LEU A 74 -10.16 -7.77 9.59
CA LEU A 74 -10.61 -7.42 8.25
C LEU A 74 -11.01 -8.69 7.49
N GLU A 75 -12.11 -8.60 6.76
CA GLU A 75 -12.56 -9.67 5.89
C GLU A 75 -11.54 -9.90 4.76
N PRO A 76 -11.43 -11.13 4.21
CA PRO A 76 -10.37 -11.46 3.27
C PRO A 76 -10.23 -10.50 2.09
N LEU A 77 -11.34 -9.98 1.55
CA LEU A 77 -11.31 -9.01 0.47
C LEU A 77 -10.59 -7.70 0.86
N TYR A 78 -10.96 -7.11 1.99
CA TYR A 78 -10.32 -5.89 2.50
C TYR A 78 -8.88 -6.14 2.96
N GLY A 79 -8.64 -7.31 3.56
CA GLY A 79 -7.32 -7.75 3.95
C GLY A 79 -6.38 -7.87 2.74
N GLU A 80 -6.81 -8.54 1.68
CA GLU A 80 -6.02 -8.70 0.45
C GLU A 80 -5.68 -7.34 -0.15
N HIS A 81 -6.68 -6.46 -0.29
CA HIS A 81 -6.46 -5.12 -0.85
C HIS A 81 -5.47 -4.30 -0.01
N LEU A 82 -5.61 -4.30 1.32
CA LEU A 82 -4.67 -3.62 2.21
C LEU A 82 -3.24 -4.17 2.10
N LEU A 83 -3.08 -5.50 2.03
CA LEU A 83 -1.77 -6.12 1.88
C LEU A 83 -1.12 -5.81 0.53
N LYS A 84 -1.91 -5.75 -0.55
CA LYS A 84 -1.42 -5.29 -1.87
C LYS A 84 -0.98 -3.84 -1.81
N LEU A 85 -1.74 -2.96 -1.15
CA LEU A 85 -1.35 -1.57 -0.95
C LEU A 85 -0.04 -1.47 -0.16
N ILE A 86 0.12 -2.24 0.93
CA ILE A 86 1.37 -2.27 1.70
C ILE A 86 2.55 -2.69 0.81
N ALA A 87 2.40 -3.79 0.06
CA ALA A 87 3.45 -4.27 -0.85
C ALA A 87 3.81 -3.25 -1.95
N LEU A 88 2.82 -2.56 -2.51
CA LEU A 88 3.04 -1.49 -3.49
C LEU A 88 3.83 -0.33 -2.88
N PHE A 89 3.45 0.12 -1.68
CA PHE A 89 4.14 1.22 -1.01
C PHE A 89 5.54 0.83 -0.53
N GLU A 90 5.77 -0.42 -0.12
CA GLU A 90 7.12 -0.95 0.16
C GLU A 90 8.01 -0.87 -1.09
N LYS A 91 7.49 -1.33 -2.24
CA LYS A 91 8.20 -1.24 -3.53
C LYS A 91 8.46 0.21 -3.94
N GLY A 92 7.45 1.07 -3.79
CA GLY A 92 7.55 2.49 -4.09
C GLY A 92 8.59 3.21 -3.21
N GLU A 93 8.60 2.95 -1.90
CA GLU A 93 9.60 3.50 -0.98
C GLU A 93 11.01 3.04 -1.37
N GLU A 94 11.18 1.77 -1.76
CA GLU A 94 12.46 1.22 -2.20
C GLU A 94 12.96 1.89 -3.49
N PHE A 95 12.07 2.10 -4.47
CA PHE A 95 12.42 2.69 -5.76
C PHE A 95 12.64 4.21 -5.69
N PHE A 96 11.74 4.95 -5.04
CA PHE A 96 11.79 6.41 -4.94
C PHE A 96 12.61 6.93 -3.74
N GLY A 97 13.02 6.03 -2.83
CA GLY A 97 13.87 6.31 -1.67
C GLY A 97 13.12 6.81 -0.43
N THR A 98 11.91 7.37 -0.58
CA THR A 98 11.06 7.75 0.55
C THR A 98 9.57 7.63 0.23
N ILE A 99 8.75 7.52 1.27
CA ILE A 99 7.29 7.59 1.18
C ILE A 99 6.80 8.92 0.60
N ASP A 100 7.46 10.03 0.91
CA ASP A 100 7.04 11.34 0.41
C ASP A 100 7.21 11.44 -1.12
N GLU A 101 8.33 10.94 -1.63
CA GLU A 101 8.60 10.88 -3.08
C GLU A 101 7.63 9.94 -3.81
N PHE A 102 7.35 8.76 -3.23
CA PHE A 102 6.37 7.86 -3.81
C PHE A 102 4.95 8.45 -3.81
N ASN A 103 4.54 9.08 -2.69
CA ASN A 103 3.27 9.80 -2.60
C ASN A 103 3.17 10.93 -3.64
N TYR A 104 4.29 11.63 -3.89
CA TYR A 104 4.36 12.66 -4.93
C TYR A 104 4.18 12.06 -6.32
N TRP A 105 4.86 10.95 -6.63
CA TRP A 105 4.70 10.24 -7.90
C TRP A 105 3.25 9.77 -8.12
N LEU A 106 2.59 9.24 -7.08
CA LEU A 106 1.20 8.80 -7.16
C LEU A 106 0.22 9.92 -7.58
N GLN A 107 0.61 11.19 -7.42
CA GLN A 107 -0.21 12.35 -7.78
C GLN A 107 0.08 12.91 -9.19
N LYS A 108 1.06 12.35 -9.91
CA LYS A 108 1.41 12.78 -11.27
C LYS A 108 0.61 11.98 -12.30
N PRO A 109 -0.16 12.64 -13.18
CA PRO A 109 -0.83 11.95 -14.27
C PRO A 109 0.19 11.30 -15.20
N PHE A 110 -0.22 10.21 -15.86
CA PHE A 110 0.57 9.64 -16.96
C PHE A 110 0.65 10.63 -18.13
N TRP A 111 1.71 10.54 -18.94
CA TRP A 111 2.02 11.51 -20.00
C TRP A 111 0.88 11.74 -21.01
N ASN A 112 0.00 10.75 -21.18
CA ASN A 112 -1.13 10.77 -22.11
C ASN A 112 -2.50 10.59 -21.43
N SER A 113 -2.58 10.71 -20.09
CA SER A 113 -3.81 10.50 -19.32
C SER A 113 -4.08 11.63 -18.34
N THR A 114 -5.36 11.90 -18.07
CA THR A 114 -5.78 12.74 -16.94
C THR A 114 -5.78 11.99 -15.61
N GLU A 115 -5.77 10.66 -15.67
CA GLU A 115 -5.75 9.80 -14.50
C GLU A 115 -4.36 9.75 -13.88
N LYS A 116 -4.34 9.75 -12.55
CA LYS A 116 -3.13 9.61 -11.74
C LYS A 116 -3.04 8.17 -11.25
N PRO A 117 -1.82 7.66 -10.97
CA PRO A 117 -1.67 6.37 -10.30
C PRO A 117 -2.54 6.23 -9.04
N SER A 118 -2.72 7.31 -8.26
CA SER A 118 -3.58 7.27 -7.08
C SER A 118 -5.04 6.90 -7.34
N ASP A 119 -5.56 7.14 -8.55
CA ASP A 119 -6.95 6.84 -8.91
C ASP A 119 -7.18 5.32 -9.08
N TRP A 120 -6.09 4.57 -9.32
CA TRP A 120 -6.09 3.14 -9.61
C TRP A 120 -5.94 2.29 -8.35
N LEU A 121 -5.60 2.91 -7.22
CA LEU A 121 -5.44 2.25 -5.93
C LEU A 121 -6.74 1.62 -5.39
N THR A 122 -7.89 1.96 -5.97
CA THR A 122 -9.21 1.57 -5.45
C THR A 122 -9.55 0.10 -5.62
N THR A 123 -8.82 -0.64 -6.47
CA THR A 123 -9.06 -2.07 -6.69
C THR A 123 -7.77 -2.86 -6.55
N GLY A 124 -7.86 -4.12 -6.14
CA GLY A 124 -6.69 -5.01 -6.09
C GLY A 124 -5.97 -5.11 -7.44
N GLY A 125 -6.71 -5.18 -8.55
CA GLY A 125 -6.14 -5.24 -9.89
C GLY A 125 -5.43 -3.95 -10.32
N GLY A 126 -5.94 -2.78 -9.93
CA GLY A 126 -5.25 -1.51 -10.19
C GLY A 126 -3.97 -1.37 -9.36
N VAL A 127 -3.95 -1.89 -8.13
CA VAL A 127 -2.73 -1.98 -7.31
C VAL A 127 -1.71 -2.93 -7.93
N ASP A 128 -2.14 -4.09 -8.43
CA ASP A 128 -1.28 -5.05 -9.13
C ASP A 128 -0.68 -4.42 -10.40
N PHE A 129 -1.49 -3.72 -11.20
CA PHE A 129 -1.02 -2.98 -12.38
C PHE A 129 0.07 -1.97 -12.03
N LEU A 130 -0.13 -1.12 -11.01
CA LEU A 130 0.89 -0.15 -10.60
C LEU A 130 2.17 -0.84 -10.09
N SER A 131 2.04 -1.98 -9.44
CA SER A 131 3.20 -2.77 -8.99
C SER A 131 4.04 -3.27 -10.17
N GLU A 132 3.39 -3.69 -11.25
CA GLU A 132 4.05 -4.08 -12.51
C GLU A 132 4.67 -2.88 -13.23
N GLU A 133 4.02 -1.71 -13.21
CA GLU A 133 4.60 -0.49 -13.77
C GLU A 133 5.87 -0.06 -13.03
N LEU A 134 5.91 -0.17 -11.70
CA LEU A 134 7.13 0.07 -10.94
C LEU A 134 8.26 -0.91 -11.29
N ASP A 135 7.95 -2.18 -11.56
CA ASP A 135 8.95 -3.16 -12.01
C ASP A 135 9.53 -2.78 -13.37
N LYS A 136 8.67 -2.40 -14.32
CA LYS A 136 9.10 -1.92 -15.65
C LYS A 136 10.01 -0.69 -15.54
N MET A 137 9.65 0.27 -14.68
CA MET A 137 10.47 1.46 -14.43
C MET A 137 11.84 1.10 -13.82
N ALA A 138 11.88 0.11 -12.91
CA ALA A 138 13.12 -0.37 -12.31
C ALA A 138 14.05 -1.08 -13.32
N GLU A 139 13.49 -1.74 -14.33
CA GLU A 139 14.24 -2.35 -15.43
C GLU A 139 14.67 -1.35 -16.52
N GLY A 140 14.27 -0.07 -16.41
CA GLY A 140 14.63 0.99 -17.33
C GLY A 140 13.69 1.17 -18.51
N TYR A 141 12.50 0.59 -18.47
CA TYR A 141 11.46 0.88 -19.47
C TYR A 141 10.80 2.24 -19.18
N PRO A 142 10.53 3.04 -20.23
CA PRO A 142 9.81 4.30 -20.06
C PRO A 142 8.35 4.04 -19.65
N ALA A 143 7.86 4.81 -18.68
CA ALA A 143 6.46 4.90 -18.29
C ALA A 143 5.66 5.84 -19.22
#